data_AF-A0A0F2Q681-F1
#
_entry.id   AF-A0A0F2Q681-F1
#
_cell.length_a   1.000
_cell.length_b   1.000
_cell.length_c   1.000
_cell.angle_alpha   90.00
_cell.angle_beta   90.00
_cell.angle_gamma   90.00
#
_symmetry.space_group_name_H-M   'P 1'
#
loop_
_entity.id
_entity.type
_entity.pdbx_description
1 polymer ?
#
loop_
_entity_poly.entity_id
_entity_poly.type
_entity_poly.pdbx_seq_one_letter_code
_entity_poly.pdbx_strand_id
1 'polypeptide(L)'
;MSRTSMQLLREGNVVAEVEVILIEGDHEWTPTVDLGSIRKLDAVRRALRTGDVRAASKNARLYRLVEDDQAREFAEAPQPDLKQ
;
A
#
# COMPACT_ATOMS: atom_id res chain seq x y z
N MET A 1 7.50 -15.46 -16.72
CA MET A 1 6.16 -14.80 -16.74
C MET A 1 6.18 -13.69 -15.69
N SER A 2 5.37 -12.63 -15.81
CA SER A 2 5.30 -11.59 -14.77
C SER A 2 3.86 -11.35 -14.32
N ARG A 3 3.64 -11.18 -13.03
CA ARG A 3 2.32 -10.91 -12.44
C ARG A 3 2.41 -9.71 -11.49
N THR A 4 1.39 -8.87 -11.52
CA THR A 4 1.24 -7.76 -10.58
C THR A 4 0.70 -8.26 -9.24
N SER A 5 1.26 -7.76 -8.14
CA SER A 5 0.83 -8.05 -6.77
C SER A 5 0.78 -6.77 -5.94
N MET A 6 -0.08 -6.72 -4.93
CA MET A 6 -0.14 -5.62 -3.97
C MET A 6 0.56 -6.03 -2.68
N GLN A 7 1.49 -5.20 -2.23
CA GLN A 7 2.22 -5.37 -0.98
C GLN A 7 1.84 -4.27 0.00
N LEU A 8 1.63 -4.65 1.26
CA LEU A 8 1.29 -3.73 2.34
C LEU A 8 2.53 -3.45 3.20
N LEU A 9 2.88 -2.19 3.35
CA LEU A 9 3.96 -1.72 4.22
C LEU A 9 3.34 -0.95 5.38
N ARG A 10 3.55 -1.43 6.60
CA ARG A 10 3.07 -0.77 7.81
C ARG A 10 4.21 -0.03 8.49
N GLU A 11 4.04 1.26 8.72
CA GLU A 11 4.95 2.10 9.51
C GLU A 11 4.10 2.91 10.50
N GLY A 12 4.16 2.53 11.78
CA GLY A 12 3.32 3.11 12.83
C GLY A 12 1.83 2.95 12.55
N ASN A 13 1.12 4.08 12.49
CA ASN A 13 -0.33 4.16 12.25
C ASN A 13 -0.68 4.37 10.77
N VAL A 14 0.28 4.20 9.86
CA VAL A 14 0.06 4.33 8.42
C VAL A 14 0.41 3.02 7.73
N VAL A 15 -0.44 2.62 6.79
CA VAL A 15 -0.20 1.49 5.88
C VAL A 15 -0.11 2.02 4.45
N ALA A 16 0.94 1.64 3.74
CA ALA A 16 1.09 1.88 2.31
C ALA A 16 0.81 0.59 1.53
N GLU A 17 -0.14 0.65 0.60
CA GLU A 17 -0.34 -0.35 -0.42
C GLU A 17 0.48 0.03 -1.66
N VAL A 18 1.40 -0.86 -2.02
CA VAL A 18 2.34 -0.67 -3.13
C VAL A 18 2.13 -1.77 -4.15
N GLU A 19 1.87 -1.37 -5.38
CA GLU A 19 1.84 -2.28 -6.53
C GLU A 19 3.27 -2.67 -6.92
N VAL A 20 3.52 -3.97 -7.00
CA VAL A 20 4.81 -4.58 -7.36
C VAL A 20 4.66 -5.58 -8.49
N ILE A 21 5.72 -5.78 -9.27
CA ILE A 21 5.79 -6.84 -10.27
C ILE A 21 6.57 -8.01 -9.71
N LEU A 22 5.93 -9.17 -9.74
CA LEU A 22 6.53 -10.46 -9.46
C LEU A 22 6.97 -11.10 -10.77
N ILE A 23 8.16 -11.68 -10.77
CA ILE A 23 8.78 -12.37 -11.88
C ILE A 23 8.80 -13.86 -11.53
N GLU A 24 8.17 -14.64 -12.41
CA GLU A 24 8.20 -16.10 -12.44
C GLU A 24 9.37 -16.57 -13.31
N GLY A 25 10.00 -17.66 -12.88
CA GLY A 25 11.23 -18.26 -13.40
C GLY A 25 11.44 -19.66 -12.82
N ASP A 26 12.43 -20.39 -13.33
CA ASP A 26 12.66 -21.81 -12.98
C ASP A 26 13.61 -22.02 -11.78
N HIS A 27 13.82 -20.98 -10.97
CA HIS A 27 14.66 -21.09 -9.78
C HIS A 27 13.83 -21.43 -8.54
N GLU A 28 14.43 -22.10 -7.56
CA GLU A 28 13.76 -22.56 -6.33
C GLU A 28 13.14 -21.44 -5.48
N TRP A 29 13.52 -20.18 -5.72
CA TRP A 29 13.08 -18.99 -4.97
C TRP A 29 12.03 -18.15 -5.72
N THR A 30 11.28 -18.75 -6.65
CA THR A 30 10.18 -18.05 -7.32
C THR A 30 8.88 -18.04 -6.52
N PRO A 31 8.05 -16.99 -6.68
CA PRO A 31 8.28 -15.78 -7.48
C PRO A 31 9.15 -14.72 -6.77
N THR A 32 9.89 -13.91 -7.54
CA THR A 32 10.75 -12.82 -7.02
C THR A 32 10.24 -11.45 -7.45
N VAL A 33 10.52 -10.40 -6.67
CA VAL A 33 10.13 -9.02 -7.00
C VAL A 33 11.12 -8.40 -7.98
N ASP A 34 10.63 -7.65 -8.98
CA ASP A 34 11.50 -6.92 -9.89
C ASP A 34 12.28 -5.79 -9.20
N LEU A 35 13.43 -5.41 -9.77
CA LEU A 35 14.31 -4.40 -9.19
C LEU A 35 13.64 -3.01 -9.06
N GLY A 36 12.78 -2.64 -10.00
CA GLY A 36 12.03 -1.38 -9.96
C GLY A 36 11.06 -1.35 -8.78
N SER A 37 10.32 -2.45 -8.58
CA SER A 37 9.44 -2.58 -7.41
C SER A 37 10.20 -2.64 -6.10
N ILE A 38 11.37 -3.29 -6.03
CA ILE A 38 12.22 -3.25 -4.82
C ILE A 38 12.61 -1.81 -4.48
N ARG A 39 13.05 -1.03 -5.47
CA ARG A 39 13.39 0.40 -5.28
C ARG A 39 12.18 1.22 -4.83
N LYS A 40 11.01 0.94 -5.40
CA LYS A 40 9.74 1.58 -5.04
C LYS A 40 9.36 1.32 -3.58
N LEU A 41 9.39 0.04 -3.16
CA LEU A 41 9.12 -0.37 -1.78
C LEU A 41 10.06 0.32 -0.78
N ASP A 42 11.35 0.35 -1.10
CA ASP A 42 12.38 0.94 -0.26
C ASP A 42 12.24 2.48 -0.16
N ALA A 43 11.86 3.15 -1.25
CA ALA A 43 11.53 4.58 -1.24
C ALA A 43 10.30 4.90 -0.38
N VAL A 44 9.22 4.12 -0.52
CA VAL A 44 8.00 4.27 0.28
C VAL A 44 8.29 4.04 1.76
N ARG A 45 9.04 2.98 2.09
CA ARG A 45 9.41 2.66 3.47
C ARG A 45 10.20 3.79 4.13
N ARG A 46 11.21 4.33 3.44
CA ARG A 46 11.98 5.48 3.94
C ARG A 46 11.10 6.70 4.16
N ALA A 47 10.26 7.05 3.19
CA ALA A 47 9.39 8.20 3.26
C ALA A 47 8.41 8.10 4.42
N LEU A 48 7.80 6.93 4.63
CA LEU A 48 6.93 6.70 5.78
C LEU A 48 7.68 6.80 7.11
N ARG A 49 8.89 6.21 7.20
CA ARG A 49 9.71 6.27 8.41
C ARG A 49 10.13 7.69 8.80
N THR A 50 10.33 8.57 7.82
CA THR A 50 10.64 10.00 8.07
C THR A 50 9.38 10.85 8.26
N GLY A 51 8.18 10.27 8.18
CA GLY A 51 6.92 11.00 8.25
C GLY A 51 6.54 11.78 6.99
N ASP A 52 7.26 11.60 5.88
CA ASP A 52 6.96 12.25 4.60
C ASP A 52 5.90 11.46 3.82
N VAL A 53 4.65 11.67 4.25
CA VAL A 53 3.45 11.07 3.66
C VAL A 53 3.29 11.48 2.19
N ARG A 54 3.72 12.69 1.81
CA ARG A 54 3.60 13.21 0.43
C ARG A 54 4.57 12.51 -0.52
N ALA A 55 5.77 12.18 -0.06
CA ALA A 55 6.70 11.39 -0.86
C ALA A 55 6.24 9.93 -1.00
N ALA A 56 5.71 9.34 0.08
CA ALA A 56 5.18 7.98 0.06
C ALA A 56 3.97 7.85 -0.89
N SER A 57 3.06 8.82 -0.91
CA SER A 57 1.84 8.78 -1.73
C SER A 57 2.08 8.85 -3.24
N LYS A 58 3.30 9.20 -3.68
CA LYS A 58 3.67 9.18 -5.11
C LYS A 58 3.74 7.76 -5.67
N ASN A 59 4.04 6.78 -4.81
CA ASN A 59 4.34 5.41 -5.20
C ASN A 59 3.43 4.38 -4.54
N ALA A 60 2.54 4.81 -3.64
CA ALA A 60 1.69 3.97 -2.82
C ALA A 60 0.34 4.63 -2.52
N ARG A 61 -0.68 3.81 -2.30
CA ARG A 61 -1.92 4.26 -1.64
C ARG A 61 -1.73 4.19 -0.14
N LEU A 62 -2.03 5.28 0.55
CA LEU A 62 -1.81 5.38 2.00
C LEU A 62 -3.14 5.27 2.74
N TYR A 63 -3.13 4.47 3.79
CA TYR A 63 -4.24 4.23 4.70
C TYR A 63 -3.80 4.62 6.09
N ARG A 64 -4.67 5.33 6.82
CA ARG A 64 -4.49 5.55 8.25
C ARG A 64 -5.14 4.39 8.98
N LEU A 65 -4.39 3.72 9.84
CA LEU A 65 -4.95 2.79 10.79
C LEU A 65 -5.65 3.58 11.89
N VAL A 66 -6.95 3.39 11.99
CA VAL A 66 -7.79 3.88 13.07
C VAL A 66 -8.24 2.70 13.90
N GLU A 67 -8.43 2.90 15.19
CA GLU A 67 -9.03 1.88 16.06
C GLU A 67 -10.48 1.61 15.64
N ASP A 68 -10.96 0.39 15.85
CA ASP A 68 -12.29 -0.06 15.39
C ASP A 68 -13.44 0.83 15.89
N ASP A 69 -13.33 1.31 17.13
CA ASP A 69 -14.29 2.23 17.75
C ASP A 69 -14.37 3.58 17.00
N GLN A 70 -13.23 4.08 16.52
CA GLN A 70 -13.14 5.31 15.73
C GLN A 70 -13.54 5.09 14.26
N ALA A 71 -13.40 3.87 13.73
CA ALA A 71 -13.77 3.55 12.34
C ALA A 71 -15.29 3.62 12.10
N ARG A 72 -16.09 3.25 13.10
CA ARG A 72 -17.56 3.32 13.03
C ARG A 72 -18.06 4.75 12.80
N GLU A 73 -17.41 5.74 13.41
CA GLU A 73 -17.74 7.15 13.26
C GLU A 73 -17.47 7.68 11.83
N PHE A 74 -16.48 7.14 11.12
CA PHE A 74 -16.19 7.49 9.71
C PHE A 74 -17.10 6.78 8.69
N ALA A 75 -17.64 5.60 9.03
CA ALA A 75 -18.51 4.82 8.14
C ALA A 75 -19.97 5.29 8.18
N GLU A 76 -20.38 6.02 9.21
CA GLU A 76 -21.76 6.50 9.43
C GLU A 76 -22.03 7.87 8.80
N ALA A 77 -21.34 8.21 7.70
CA ALA A 77 -21.83 9.25 6.81
C ALA A 77 -22.97 8.65 5.96
N PRO A 78 -24.21 9.12 6.07
CA PRO A 78 -25.29 8.64 5.21
C PRO A 78 -24.89 8.89 3.76
N GLN A 79 -24.78 7.81 2.96
CA GLN A 79 -24.73 7.92 1.52
C GLN A 79 -25.98 8.69 1.09
N PRO A 80 -25.88 9.88 0.45
CA PRO A 80 -27.07 10.57 0.00
C PRO A 80 -27.78 9.67 -0.99
N ASP A 81 -29.03 9.33 -0.67
CA ASP A 81 -29.93 8.57 -1.53
C ASP A 81 -29.88 9.14 -2.94
N LEU A 82 -29.20 8.42 -3.84
CA LEU A 82 -29.23 8.72 -5.26
C LEU A 82 -30.60 8.27 -5.76
N LYS A 83 -31.62 9.10 -5.53
CA LYS A 83 -32.95 8.91 -6.12
C LYS A 83 -32.83 9.08 -7.63
N GLN A 84 -33.12 7.99 -8.35
CA GLN A 84 -33.37 8.00 -9.80
C GLN A 84 -34.71 8.66 -10.12
#